data_AF-A0A810NLA1-F1
#
_entry.id   AF-A0A810NLA1-F1
#
_cell.length_a   1.000
_cell.length_b   1.000
_cell.length_c   1.000
_cell.angle_alpha   90.00
_cell.angle_beta   90.00
_cell.angle_gamma   90.00
#
_symmetry.space_group_name_H-M   'P 1'
#
loop_
_entity.id
_entity.type
_entity.pdbx_description
1 polymer ?
#
loop_
_entity_poly.entity_id
_entity_poly.type
_entity_poly.pdbx_seq_one_letter_code
_entity_poly.pdbx_strand_id
1 'polypeptide(L)'
;MAEAKRQGSKVVAGVIGAAAGASLTAGRGPAAMATGAVAGTVVMVAADVVARARQRPNEIPALWSRILAGAALAAPLGWAFGAVTGAGPVVVGLLAGLLTGLLGIRPYKVLLGPAVGLAVGWALSARWPGVPAAAVAFAVVVAFRVLSALLFREPQVRLLAERVGAGDLPFVVPLAARTGYVGTGYVRELAQVLGGEYTQAASDVGIVASLDELAGPGFDPAGVDPLVREFYEHTTRFRLDIVPEWRLWVRPGYLLYRQLVARPLGQANVPMNQRETQRGVVSRIDTISRPDGGVVRGWIRAHAGTDEPIYVGIYTTYRRAGQGYVSVGFPLPQASFTATLAPLPRPGGGLVLTSRSELDQPGHYLTYIDEATGELTSLAVDGFAEQLDVYLVDGHLRADHAFRVFGLPFLVLRYRIERK
;
A
#
# COMPACT_ATOMS: atom_id res chain seq x y z
N MET A 1 26.70 5.17 19.16
CA MET A 1 25.98 4.71 17.95
C MET A 1 25.45 5.85 17.07
N ALA A 2 24.80 6.88 17.64
CA ALA A 2 24.28 8.02 16.86
C ALA A 2 25.36 8.86 16.15
N GLU A 3 26.53 9.03 16.76
CA GLU A 3 27.63 9.81 16.21
C GLU A 3 28.33 9.13 15.02
N ALA A 4 28.56 7.82 15.12
CA ALA A 4 29.04 6.99 14.00
C ALA A 4 28.04 7.00 12.82
N LYS A 5 26.72 6.95 13.10
CA LYS A 5 25.67 7.08 12.07
C LYS A 5 25.68 8.46 11.40
N ARG A 6 25.98 9.53 12.15
CA ARG A 6 26.14 10.89 11.62
C ARG A 6 27.41 11.04 10.77
N GLN A 7 28.53 10.42 11.18
CA GLN A 7 29.76 10.42 10.38
C GLN A 7 29.57 9.66 9.06
N GLY A 8 28.94 8.48 9.08
CA GLY A 8 28.62 7.72 7.86
C GLY A 8 27.75 8.52 6.88
N SER A 9 26.74 9.25 7.37
CA SER A 9 25.88 10.11 6.54
C SER A 9 26.67 11.20 5.80
N LYS A 10 27.61 11.87 6.49
CA LYS A 10 28.45 12.93 5.90
C LYS A 10 29.35 12.40 4.79
N VAL A 11 29.94 11.21 4.99
CA VAL A 11 30.79 10.56 3.97
C VAL A 11 29.98 10.25 2.72
N VAL A 12 28.79 9.64 2.88
CA VAL A 12 27.90 9.34 1.76
C VAL A 12 27.47 10.62 1.03
N ALA A 13 27.07 11.67 1.77
CA ALA A 13 26.72 12.96 1.17
C ALA A 13 27.89 13.57 0.39
N GLY A 14 29.10 13.50 0.93
CA GLY A 14 30.32 13.96 0.26
C GLY A 14 30.60 13.23 -1.05
N VAL A 15 30.51 11.89 -1.06
CA VAL A 15 30.70 11.08 -2.27
C VAL A 15 29.66 11.42 -3.35
N ILE A 16 28.38 11.53 -2.97
CA ILE A 16 27.31 11.93 -3.89
C ILE A 16 27.58 13.33 -4.46
N GLY A 17 27.99 14.27 -3.60
CA GLY A 17 28.34 15.64 -3.99
C GLY A 17 29.52 15.70 -4.95
N ALA A 18 30.60 14.97 -4.65
CA ALA A 18 31.79 14.88 -5.50
C ALA A 18 31.44 14.36 -6.90
N ALA A 19 30.70 13.25 -6.98
CA ALA A 19 30.29 12.65 -8.23
C ALA A 19 29.39 13.58 -9.05
N ALA A 20 28.41 14.22 -8.41
CA ALA A 20 27.52 15.18 -9.05
C ALA A 20 28.30 16.40 -9.59
N GLY A 21 29.13 16.99 -8.75
CA GLY A 21 29.93 18.17 -9.07
C GLY A 21 30.87 17.92 -10.25
N ALA A 22 31.64 16.82 -10.21
CA ALA A 22 32.51 16.41 -11.30
C ALA A 22 31.74 16.26 -12.61
N SER A 23 30.60 15.56 -12.57
CA SER A 23 29.75 15.29 -13.74
C SER A 23 29.16 16.55 -14.38
N LEU A 24 28.75 17.53 -13.56
CA LEU A 24 28.24 18.83 -14.02
C LEU A 24 29.32 19.71 -14.68
N THR A 25 30.58 19.47 -14.35
CA THR A 25 31.74 20.23 -14.86
C THR A 25 32.59 19.49 -15.88
N ALA A 26 32.27 18.23 -16.21
CA ALA A 26 33.09 17.36 -17.05
C ALA A 26 33.45 17.95 -18.43
N GLY A 27 32.54 18.73 -19.03
CA GLY A 27 32.79 19.38 -20.32
C GLY A 27 33.77 20.57 -20.30
N ARG A 28 34.29 20.96 -19.13
CA ARG A 28 35.17 22.14 -18.97
C ARG A 28 36.63 21.77 -18.67
N GLY A 29 36.99 20.49 -18.75
CA GLY A 29 38.35 19.99 -18.51
C GLY A 29 38.61 19.52 -17.08
N PRO A 30 39.77 18.88 -16.83
CA PRO A 30 40.06 18.15 -15.60
C PRO A 30 40.16 19.05 -14.36
N ALA A 31 40.69 20.28 -14.51
CA ALA A 31 40.74 21.24 -13.41
C ALA A 31 39.33 21.64 -12.95
N ALA A 32 38.42 21.90 -13.89
CA ALA A 32 37.03 22.21 -13.59
C ALA A 32 36.30 21.04 -12.93
N MET A 33 36.62 19.79 -13.34
CA MET A 33 36.10 18.57 -12.69
C MET A 33 36.53 18.46 -11.23
N ALA A 34 37.82 18.70 -10.94
CA ALA A 34 38.34 18.67 -9.58
C ALA A 34 37.68 19.75 -8.71
N THR A 35 37.61 20.99 -9.21
CA THR A 35 36.92 22.08 -8.51
C THR A 35 35.42 21.78 -8.32
N GLY A 36 34.76 21.23 -9.35
CA GLY A 36 33.37 20.82 -9.30
C GLY A 36 33.12 19.75 -8.24
N ALA A 37 33.99 18.74 -8.15
CA ALA A 37 33.90 17.69 -7.14
C ALA A 37 34.03 18.24 -5.72
N VAL A 38 35.00 19.14 -5.49
CA VAL A 38 35.18 19.79 -4.18
C VAL A 38 33.95 20.63 -3.83
N ALA A 39 33.46 21.48 -4.76
CA ALA A 39 32.29 22.31 -4.53
C ALA A 39 31.04 21.47 -4.25
N GLY A 40 30.80 20.42 -5.04
CA GLY A 40 29.68 19.51 -4.85
C GLY A 40 29.73 18.78 -3.51
N THR A 41 30.92 18.35 -3.07
CA THR A 41 31.15 17.77 -1.73
C THR A 41 30.75 18.75 -0.64
N VAL A 42 31.26 19.99 -0.71
CA VAL A 42 30.96 21.04 0.27
C VAL A 42 29.45 21.30 0.35
N VAL A 43 28.79 21.47 -0.80
CA VAL A 43 27.34 21.72 -0.87
C VAL A 43 26.54 20.57 -0.27
N MET A 44 26.84 19.31 -0.63
CA MET A 44 26.09 18.16 -0.14
C MET A 44 26.33 17.88 1.35
N VAL A 45 27.57 18.03 1.83
CA VAL A 45 27.88 17.87 3.26
C VAL A 45 27.21 18.97 4.07
N ALA A 46 27.27 20.23 3.61
CA ALA A 46 26.56 21.33 4.26
C ALA A 46 25.04 21.10 4.29
N ALA A 47 24.47 20.65 3.17
CA ALA A 47 23.05 20.33 3.07
C ALA A 47 22.63 19.19 4.03
N ASP A 48 23.42 18.11 4.14
CA ASP A 48 23.16 17.03 5.11
C ASP A 48 23.27 17.56 6.53
N VAL A 49 24.33 18.31 6.87
CA VAL A 49 24.49 18.89 8.22
C VAL A 49 23.30 19.76 8.61
N VAL A 50 22.85 20.66 7.74
CA VAL A 50 21.69 21.53 8.00
C VAL A 50 20.41 20.71 8.12
N ALA A 51 20.18 19.73 7.24
CA ALA A 51 18.99 18.89 7.28
C ALA A 51 18.94 18.05 8.57
N ARG A 52 20.07 17.48 9.00
CA ARG A 52 20.18 16.68 10.23
C ARG A 52 20.12 17.50 11.50
N ALA A 53 20.59 18.74 11.48
CA ALA A 53 20.49 19.64 12.63
C ALA A 53 19.03 19.99 12.96
N ARG A 54 18.14 19.99 11.96
CA ARG A 54 16.71 20.30 12.11
C ARG A 54 15.81 19.07 12.22
N GLN A 55 16.36 17.87 12.02
CA GLN A 55 15.60 16.62 11.98
C GLN A 55 15.26 16.15 13.40
N ARG A 56 13.98 15.87 13.67
CA ARG A 56 13.56 15.26 14.95
C ARG A 56 13.83 13.74 14.95
N PRO A 57 13.84 13.09 16.13
CA PRO A 57 13.87 11.63 16.20
C PRO A 57 12.77 11.01 15.32
N ASN A 58 13.10 9.93 14.62
CA ASN A 58 12.21 9.15 13.75
C ASN A 58 11.60 9.89 12.55
N GLU A 59 12.01 11.14 12.27
CA GLU A 59 11.67 11.80 11.00
C GLU A 59 12.62 11.38 9.87
N ILE A 60 12.17 11.52 8.63
CA ILE A 60 13.06 11.47 7.46
C ILE A 60 13.67 12.85 7.18
N PRO A 61 14.80 12.95 6.46
CA PRO A 61 15.40 14.25 6.12
C PRO A 61 14.42 15.18 5.40
N ALA A 62 14.59 16.48 5.63
CA ALA A 62 13.75 17.52 5.04
C ALA A 62 13.63 17.37 3.51
N LEU A 63 12.46 17.70 2.96
CA LEU A 63 12.16 17.47 1.54
C LEU A 63 13.19 18.12 0.60
N TRP A 64 13.59 19.37 0.85
CA TRP A 64 14.57 20.08 0.00
C TRP A 64 15.92 19.33 -0.07
N SER A 65 16.37 18.75 1.04
CA SER A 65 17.61 17.99 1.12
C SER A 65 17.50 16.68 0.32
N ARG A 66 16.35 16.01 0.41
CA ARG A 66 16.06 14.81 -0.41
C ARG A 66 15.96 15.11 -1.90
N ILE A 67 15.41 16.26 -2.28
CA ILE A 67 15.36 16.72 -3.68
C ILE A 67 16.77 16.93 -4.20
N LEU A 68 17.61 17.66 -3.43
CA LEU A 68 18.99 17.92 -3.79
C LEU A 68 19.80 16.62 -3.93
N ALA A 69 19.69 15.70 -2.96
CA ALA A 69 20.37 14.41 -3.01
C ALA A 69 19.92 13.58 -4.23
N GLY A 70 18.63 13.54 -4.53
CA GLY A 70 18.11 12.84 -5.72
C GLY A 70 18.62 13.44 -7.02
N ALA A 71 18.70 14.77 -7.12
CA ALA A 71 19.23 15.45 -8.29
C ALA A 71 20.74 15.23 -8.45
N ALA A 72 21.49 15.27 -7.34
CA ALA A 72 22.92 14.98 -7.32
C ALA A 72 23.22 13.55 -7.79
N LEU A 73 22.41 12.56 -7.38
CA LEU A 73 22.51 11.18 -7.87
C LEU A 73 22.19 11.04 -9.37
N ALA A 74 21.32 11.89 -9.91
CA ALA A 74 20.94 11.84 -11.32
C ALA A 74 21.99 12.46 -12.26
N ALA A 75 22.77 13.44 -11.76
CA ALA A 75 23.82 14.10 -12.56
C ALA A 75 24.87 13.14 -13.17
N PRO A 76 25.51 12.21 -12.41
CA PRO A 76 26.47 11.27 -12.98
C PRO A 76 25.82 10.27 -13.94
N LEU A 77 24.57 9.87 -13.70
CA LEU A 77 23.83 9.01 -14.62
C LEU A 77 23.56 9.72 -15.95
N GLY A 78 23.16 11.00 -15.88
CA GLY A 78 22.97 11.84 -17.06
C GLY A 78 24.26 12.07 -17.83
N TRP A 79 25.38 12.30 -17.14
CA TRP A 79 26.70 12.41 -17.75
C TRP A 79 27.09 11.11 -18.48
N ALA A 80 27.04 9.97 -17.80
CA ALA A 80 27.42 8.68 -18.38
C ALA A 80 26.54 8.33 -19.59
N PHE A 81 25.22 8.55 -19.48
CA PHE A 81 24.30 8.33 -20.58
C PHE A 81 24.61 9.22 -21.79
N GLY A 82 24.84 10.52 -21.56
CA GLY A 82 25.20 11.46 -22.62
C GLY A 82 26.54 11.12 -23.28
N ALA A 83 27.53 10.69 -22.50
CA ALA A 83 28.85 10.28 -22.99
C ALA A 83 28.78 9.03 -23.88
N VAL A 84 27.92 8.06 -23.56
CA VAL A 84 27.76 6.81 -24.32
C VAL A 84 26.91 7.01 -25.57
N THR A 85 25.84 7.81 -25.50
CA THR A 85 24.82 7.86 -26.56
C THR A 85 24.91 9.08 -27.46
N GLY A 86 25.57 10.17 -27.02
CA GLY A 86 25.52 11.45 -27.71
C GLY A 86 24.13 12.07 -27.77
N ALA A 87 23.17 11.59 -26.96
CA ALA A 87 21.78 12.03 -27.00
C ALA A 87 21.64 13.52 -26.63
N GLY A 88 20.82 14.23 -27.40
CA GLY A 88 20.53 15.64 -27.16
C GLY A 88 19.73 15.90 -25.87
N PRO A 89 19.69 17.15 -25.38
CA PRO A 89 19.06 17.50 -24.10
C PRO A 89 17.60 17.08 -23.96
N VAL A 90 16.82 17.08 -25.04
CA VAL A 90 15.41 16.66 -25.04
C VAL A 90 15.28 15.16 -24.75
N VAL A 91 16.13 14.33 -25.35
CA VAL A 91 16.12 12.87 -25.17
C VAL A 91 16.60 12.50 -23.77
N VAL A 92 17.68 13.14 -23.30
CA VAL A 92 18.16 12.99 -21.92
C VAL A 92 17.06 13.39 -20.93
N GLY A 93 16.38 14.50 -21.21
CA GLY A 93 15.28 15.00 -20.39
C GLY A 93 14.12 14.01 -20.30
N LEU A 94 13.66 13.50 -21.44
CA LEU A 94 12.60 12.49 -21.52
C LEU A 94 12.93 11.25 -20.68
N LEU A 95 14.14 10.68 -20.83
CA LEU A 95 14.55 9.47 -20.14
C LEU A 95 14.73 9.69 -18.63
N ALA A 96 15.39 10.78 -18.23
CA ALA A 96 15.51 11.14 -16.82
C ALA A 96 14.13 11.35 -16.19
N GLY A 97 13.21 11.99 -16.92
CA GLY A 97 11.81 12.18 -16.53
C GLY A 97 11.08 10.85 -16.36
N LEU A 98 11.18 9.96 -17.34
CA LEU A 98 10.59 8.62 -17.30
C LEU A 98 11.08 7.81 -16.09
N LEU A 99 12.41 7.73 -15.89
CA LEU A 99 13.00 7.00 -14.75
C LEU A 99 12.53 7.58 -13.41
N THR A 100 12.52 8.90 -13.27
CA THR A 100 12.09 9.55 -12.02
C THR A 100 10.59 9.39 -11.78
N GLY A 101 9.79 9.41 -12.85
CA GLY A 101 8.36 9.15 -12.82
C GLY A 101 8.04 7.73 -12.35
N LEU A 102 8.73 6.74 -12.89
CA LEU A 102 8.59 5.32 -12.52
C LEU A 102 8.89 5.08 -11.03
N LEU A 103 9.91 5.72 -10.48
CA LEU A 103 10.22 5.66 -9.05
C LEU A 103 9.14 6.30 -8.15
N GLY A 104 8.22 7.08 -8.72
CA GLY A 104 7.13 7.72 -7.99
C GLY A 104 5.99 6.79 -7.56
N ILE A 105 5.91 5.57 -8.12
CA ILE A 105 4.91 4.50 -7.92
C ILE A 105 3.45 4.89 -8.28
N ARG A 106 3.04 6.14 -8.03
CA ARG A 106 1.72 6.67 -8.36
C ARG A 106 1.57 6.84 -9.89
N PRO A 107 0.49 6.36 -10.52
CA PRO A 107 0.32 6.40 -11.99
C PRO A 107 0.46 7.80 -12.59
N TYR A 108 -0.08 8.82 -11.93
CA TYR A 108 0.04 10.21 -12.36
C TYR A 108 1.49 10.73 -12.29
N LYS A 109 2.33 10.23 -11.36
CA LYS A 109 3.76 10.57 -11.31
C LYS A 109 4.52 9.90 -12.45
N VAL A 110 4.13 8.69 -12.83
CA VAL A 110 4.69 7.99 -13.99
C VAL A 110 4.44 8.77 -15.28
N LEU A 111 3.22 9.30 -15.46
CA LEU A 111 2.88 10.13 -16.62
C LEU A 111 3.50 11.54 -16.57
N LEU A 112 3.58 12.14 -15.38
CA LEU A 112 4.16 13.47 -15.19
C LEU A 112 5.67 13.49 -15.51
N GLY A 113 6.38 12.41 -15.22
CA GLY A 113 7.83 12.28 -15.41
C GLY A 113 8.29 12.65 -16.83
N PRO A 114 7.86 11.92 -17.87
CA PRO A 114 8.17 12.21 -19.26
C PRO A 114 7.78 13.63 -19.69
N ALA A 115 6.61 14.13 -19.27
CA ALA A 115 6.14 15.47 -19.62
C ALA A 115 7.06 16.57 -19.06
N VAL A 116 7.42 16.47 -17.77
CA VAL A 116 8.41 17.36 -17.14
C VAL A 116 9.77 17.22 -17.80
N GLY A 117 10.18 15.99 -18.09
CA GLY A 117 11.43 15.67 -18.76
C GLY A 117 11.59 16.38 -20.10
N LEU A 118 10.57 16.27 -20.97
CA LEU A 118 10.52 16.93 -22.27
C LEU A 118 10.54 18.45 -22.12
N ALA A 119 9.71 19.01 -21.24
CA ALA A 119 9.62 20.45 -21.03
C ALA A 119 10.94 21.05 -20.55
N VAL A 120 11.59 20.42 -19.57
CA VAL A 120 12.88 20.87 -19.03
C VAL A 120 14.00 20.67 -20.05
N GLY A 121 14.06 19.52 -20.72
CA GLY A 121 15.06 19.26 -21.76
C GLY A 121 14.98 20.25 -22.92
N TRP A 122 13.76 20.56 -23.38
CA TRP A 122 13.52 21.57 -24.41
C TRP A 122 13.91 22.97 -23.92
N ALA A 123 13.42 23.39 -22.75
CA ALA A 123 13.71 24.72 -22.22
C ALA A 123 15.20 24.97 -21.99
N LEU A 124 15.94 23.96 -21.51
CA LEU A 124 17.39 24.03 -21.35
C LEU A 124 18.11 24.07 -22.69
N SER A 125 17.68 23.28 -23.68
CA SER A 125 18.27 23.32 -25.03
C SER A 125 18.11 24.68 -25.70
N ALA A 126 16.97 25.35 -25.48
CA ALA A 126 16.68 26.66 -26.06
C ALA A 126 17.47 27.79 -25.39
N ARG A 127 17.74 27.71 -24.07
CA ARG A 127 18.43 28.78 -23.32
C ARG A 127 19.92 28.56 -23.12
N TRP A 128 20.38 27.33 -23.21
CA TRP A 128 21.79 26.97 -23.02
C TRP A 128 22.23 26.00 -24.13
N PRO A 129 22.65 26.54 -25.29
CA PRO A 129 23.26 25.74 -26.34
C PRO A 129 24.46 24.95 -25.79
N GLY A 130 24.50 23.64 -26.02
CA GLY A 130 25.54 22.76 -25.48
C GLY A 130 25.41 22.43 -23.98
N VAL A 131 24.22 22.57 -23.39
CA VAL A 131 23.96 22.16 -22.00
C VAL A 131 24.40 20.70 -21.76
N PRO A 132 25.24 20.44 -20.73
CA PRO A 132 25.66 19.07 -20.42
C PRO A 132 24.48 18.17 -20.03
N ALA A 133 24.50 16.91 -20.48
CA ALA A 133 23.48 15.91 -20.14
C ALA A 133 23.31 15.73 -18.62
N ALA A 134 24.40 15.87 -17.85
CA ALA A 134 24.39 15.88 -16.39
C ALA A 134 23.49 16.99 -15.81
N ALA A 135 23.57 18.19 -16.37
CA ALA A 135 22.79 19.35 -15.92
C ALA A 135 21.31 19.18 -16.27
N VAL A 136 21.00 18.59 -17.43
CA VAL A 136 19.63 18.24 -17.82
C VAL A 136 19.04 17.22 -16.84
N ALA A 137 19.71 16.11 -16.59
CA ALA A 137 19.23 15.08 -15.66
C ALA A 137 19.02 15.64 -14.24
N PHE A 138 19.97 16.44 -13.75
CA PHE A 138 19.85 17.13 -12.47
C PHE A 138 18.61 18.03 -12.43
N ALA A 139 18.45 18.91 -13.42
CA ALA A 139 17.34 19.87 -13.48
C ALA A 139 15.97 19.17 -13.58
N VAL A 140 15.88 18.08 -14.35
CA VAL A 140 14.67 17.28 -14.50
C VAL A 140 14.25 16.67 -13.17
N VAL A 141 15.19 16.09 -12.41
CA VAL A 141 14.87 15.52 -11.09
C VAL A 141 14.44 16.61 -10.10
N VAL A 142 15.11 17.77 -10.09
CA VAL A 142 14.69 18.90 -9.25
C VAL A 142 13.26 19.34 -9.62
N ALA A 143 13.03 19.65 -10.89
CA ALA A 143 11.74 20.13 -11.38
C ALA A 143 10.63 19.12 -11.11
N PHE A 144 10.85 17.84 -11.44
CA PHE A 144 9.89 16.78 -11.21
C PHE A 144 9.57 16.60 -9.74
N ARG A 145 10.57 16.58 -8.85
CA ARG A 145 10.35 16.36 -7.41
C ARG A 145 9.68 17.56 -6.75
N VAL A 146 10.02 18.79 -7.14
CA VAL A 146 9.35 20.02 -6.69
C VAL A 146 7.90 20.02 -7.15
N LEU A 147 7.65 19.80 -8.44
CA LEU A 147 6.30 19.77 -8.99
C LEU A 147 5.47 18.65 -8.38
N SER A 148 6.06 17.46 -8.21
CA SER A 148 5.41 16.33 -7.54
C SER A 148 5.03 16.63 -6.09
N ALA A 149 5.87 17.37 -5.36
CA ALA A 149 5.56 17.77 -3.99
C ALA A 149 4.46 18.83 -3.92
N LEU A 150 4.39 19.73 -4.91
CA LEU A 150 3.36 20.75 -5.00
C LEU A 150 2.00 20.18 -5.40
N LEU A 151 1.97 19.29 -6.39
CA LEU A 151 0.75 18.70 -6.95
C LEU A 151 0.19 17.55 -6.10
N PHE A 152 1.06 16.78 -5.42
CA PHE A 152 0.66 15.55 -4.72
C PHE A 152 1.02 15.62 -3.24
N ARG A 153 0.31 16.48 -2.52
CA ARG A 153 0.56 16.81 -1.10
C ARG A 153 0.13 15.71 -0.14
N GLU A 154 -0.88 14.93 -0.51
CA GLU A 154 -1.43 13.91 0.38
C GLU A 154 -0.47 12.72 0.54
N PRO A 155 -0.13 12.34 1.80
CA PRO A 155 0.58 11.09 2.05
C PRO A 155 -0.28 9.92 1.58
N GLN A 156 0.35 8.83 1.16
CA GLN A 156 -0.36 7.57 0.85
C GLN A 156 -0.06 6.50 1.88
N VAL A 157 1.01 6.72 2.63
CA VAL A 157 1.42 5.91 3.76
C VAL A 157 1.89 6.90 4.81
N ARG A 158 1.40 6.78 6.03
CA ARG A 158 1.75 7.64 7.16
C ARG A 158 2.00 6.77 8.37
N LEU A 159 3.09 7.04 9.10
CA LEU A 159 3.31 6.44 10.42
C LEU A 159 2.20 6.94 11.35
N LEU A 160 1.37 6.01 11.82
CA LEU A 160 0.23 6.32 12.67
C LEU A 160 0.62 6.24 14.15
N ALA A 161 1.30 5.16 14.52
CA ALA A 161 1.75 4.90 15.87
C ALA A 161 3.00 4.01 15.85
N GLU A 162 3.84 4.16 16.86
CA GLU A 162 5.05 3.38 17.05
C GLU A 162 5.05 2.81 18.47
N ARG A 163 5.24 1.49 18.59
CA ARG A 163 5.35 0.76 19.85
C ARG A 163 4.21 1.04 20.85
N VAL A 164 2.98 0.85 20.38
CA VAL A 164 1.76 1.02 21.20
C VAL A 164 1.11 -0.32 21.50
N GLY A 165 0.24 -0.38 22.51
CA GLY A 165 -0.51 -1.58 22.82
C GLY A 165 -1.65 -1.81 21.84
N ALA A 166 -2.12 -3.07 21.73
CA ALA A 166 -3.27 -3.40 20.88
C ALA A 166 -4.56 -2.64 21.28
N GLY A 167 -4.74 -2.33 22.57
CA GLY A 167 -5.88 -1.56 23.06
C GLY A 167 -5.91 -0.10 22.59
N ASP A 168 -4.77 0.46 22.19
CA ASP A 168 -4.67 1.83 21.67
C ASP A 168 -5.10 1.92 20.21
N LEU A 169 -5.07 0.79 19.48
CA LEU A 169 -5.43 0.68 18.07
C LEU A 169 -6.53 -0.37 17.86
N PRO A 170 -7.76 -0.15 18.37
CA PRO A 170 -8.84 -1.14 18.31
C PRO A 170 -9.32 -1.45 16.88
N PHE A 171 -8.99 -0.59 15.92
CA PHE A 171 -9.23 -0.77 14.48
C PHE A 171 -8.17 -1.64 13.78
N VAL A 172 -7.17 -2.15 14.49
CA VAL A 172 -6.17 -3.07 13.95
C VAL A 172 -6.49 -4.48 14.44
N VAL A 173 -6.37 -5.48 13.57
CA VAL A 173 -6.45 -6.90 13.94
C VAL A 173 -5.02 -7.43 14.09
N PRO A 174 -4.46 -7.53 15.31
CA PRO A 174 -3.04 -7.77 15.54
C PRO A 174 -2.69 -9.27 15.51
N LEU A 175 -3.20 -10.00 14.52
CA LEU A 175 -3.00 -11.44 14.37
C LEU A 175 -2.06 -11.69 13.19
N ALA A 176 -0.75 -11.71 13.47
CA ALA A 176 0.28 -11.98 12.45
C ALA A 176 0.37 -13.48 12.11
N ALA A 177 0.98 -13.78 10.97
CA ALA A 177 1.54 -15.10 10.70
C ALA A 177 2.95 -15.23 11.27
N ARG A 178 3.27 -16.41 11.81
CA ARG A 178 4.61 -16.76 12.32
C ARG A 178 5.52 -17.36 11.26
N THR A 179 4.95 -17.75 10.13
CA THR A 179 5.66 -18.35 9.00
C THR A 179 5.71 -17.35 7.84
N GLY A 180 6.63 -17.58 6.90
CA GLY A 180 6.75 -16.78 5.68
C GLY A 180 5.59 -16.94 4.69
N TYR A 181 4.72 -17.94 4.91
CA TYR A 181 3.64 -18.31 4.01
C TYR A 181 2.34 -18.55 4.77
N VAL A 182 1.30 -17.79 4.44
CA VAL A 182 -0.02 -17.90 5.05
C VAL A 182 -0.87 -18.89 4.25
N GLY A 183 -0.86 -20.14 4.70
CA GLY A 183 -1.66 -21.21 4.11
C GLY A 183 -3.08 -21.32 4.67
N THR A 184 -3.84 -22.27 4.14
CA THR A 184 -5.17 -22.65 4.63
C THR A 184 -5.14 -23.24 6.06
N GLY A 185 -3.95 -23.55 6.58
CA GLY A 185 -3.71 -23.99 7.97
C GLY A 185 -3.55 -22.87 9.00
N TYR A 186 -3.47 -21.59 8.57
CA TYR A 186 -3.18 -20.46 9.45
C TYR A 186 -4.08 -20.40 10.70
N VAL A 187 -5.39 -20.57 10.55
CA VAL A 187 -6.34 -20.45 11.67
C VAL A 187 -6.10 -21.55 12.72
N ARG A 188 -5.68 -22.74 12.29
CA ARG A 188 -5.32 -23.84 13.19
C ARG A 188 -4.05 -23.52 13.99
N GLU A 189 -3.04 -22.97 13.33
CA GLU A 189 -1.80 -22.52 13.98
C GLU A 189 -2.09 -21.39 14.97
N LEU A 190 -2.93 -20.44 14.58
CA LEU A 190 -3.36 -19.35 15.44
C LEU A 190 -4.07 -19.85 16.70
N ALA A 191 -4.91 -20.89 16.59
CA ALA A 191 -5.59 -21.47 17.75
C ALA A 191 -4.61 -21.99 18.81
N GLN A 192 -3.49 -22.58 18.40
CA GLN A 192 -2.44 -23.05 19.30
C GLN A 192 -1.77 -21.87 20.04
N VAL A 193 -1.57 -20.74 19.35
CA VAL A 193 -1.01 -19.52 19.95
C VAL A 193 -1.97 -18.89 20.94
N LEU A 194 -3.26 -18.87 20.60
CA LEU A 194 -4.30 -18.26 21.43
C LEU A 194 -4.78 -19.18 22.56
N GLY A 195 -4.37 -20.45 22.58
CA GLY A 195 -4.87 -21.47 23.51
C GLY A 195 -6.37 -21.75 23.35
N GLY A 196 -6.91 -21.55 22.15
CA GLY A 196 -8.34 -21.70 21.86
C GLY A 196 -8.67 -23.02 21.16
N GLU A 197 -9.95 -23.40 21.18
CA GLU A 197 -10.46 -24.57 20.49
C GLU A 197 -10.70 -24.26 19.01
N TYR A 198 -10.06 -25.01 18.12
CA TYR A 198 -10.18 -24.85 16.67
C TYR A 198 -11.30 -25.71 16.09
N THR A 199 -12.18 -25.09 15.31
CA THR A 199 -13.20 -25.80 14.52
C THR A 199 -12.99 -25.47 13.04
N GLN A 200 -12.74 -26.52 12.24
CA GLN A 200 -12.62 -26.39 10.80
C GLN A 200 -14.00 -26.37 10.14
N ALA A 201 -14.19 -25.49 9.14
CA ALA A 201 -15.41 -25.41 8.34
C ALA A 201 -16.68 -25.39 9.21
N ALA A 202 -16.71 -24.48 10.20
CA ALA A 202 -17.82 -24.34 11.12
C ALA A 202 -19.14 -24.17 10.33
N SER A 203 -20.17 -24.90 10.74
CA SER A 203 -21.50 -24.82 10.11
C SER A 203 -22.32 -23.71 10.73
N ASP A 204 -23.18 -23.11 9.92
CA ASP A 204 -24.16 -22.10 10.32
C ASP A 204 -23.60 -20.82 10.96
N VAL A 205 -22.35 -20.48 10.63
CA VAL A 205 -21.70 -19.24 11.06
C VAL A 205 -21.59 -18.23 9.92
N GLY A 206 -21.47 -16.96 10.27
CA GLY A 206 -21.16 -15.85 9.37
C GLY A 206 -19.86 -15.16 9.71
N ILE A 207 -19.52 -14.14 8.91
CA ILE A 207 -18.34 -13.30 9.09
C ILE A 207 -18.47 -12.34 10.28
N VAL A 208 -19.69 -12.03 10.69
CA VAL A 208 -20.01 -11.31 11.93
C VAL A 208 -20.93 -12.16 12.80
N ALA A 209 -20.90 -11.93 14.12
CA ALA A 209 -21.78 -12.63 15.05
C ALA A 209 -23.22 -12.10 14.98
N SER A 210 -23.37 -10.77 14.94
CA SER A 210 -24.64 -10.06 14.76
C SER A 210 -24.36 -8.73 14.06
N LEU A 211 -25.23 -8.33 13.13
CA LEU A 211 -25.19 -7.00 12.54
C LEU A 211 -25.54 -5.89 13.56
N ASP A 212 -26.17 -6.23 14.68
CA ASP A 212 -26.54 -5.25 15.70
C ASP A 212 -25.29 -4.61 16.34
N GLU A 213 -24.15 -5.31 16.32
CA GLU A 213 -22.87 -4.78 16.77
C GLU A 213 -22.37 -3.61 15.91
N LEU A 214 -22.88 -3.48 14.68
CA LEU A 214 -22.54 -2.42 13.74
C LEU A 214 -23.39 -1.15 13.90
N ALA A 215 -24.42 -1.19 14.76
CA ALA A 215 -25.32 -0.06 14.98
C ALA A 215 -24.55 1.21 15.39
N GLY A 216 -24.96 2.36 14.86
CA GLY A 216 -24.40 3.65 15.21
C GLY A 216 -25.19 4.80 14.62
N PRO A 217 -24.79 6.06 14.87
CA PRO A 217 -25.53 7.24 14.40
C PRO A 217 -25.79 7.26 12.89
N GLY A 218 -24.90 6.66 12.09
CA GLY A 218 -25.01 6.60 10.64
C GLY A 218 -25.62 5.31 10.09
N PHE A 219 -25.95 4.31 10.92
CA PHE A 219 -26.39 3.00 10.47
C PHE A 219 -27.30 2.30 11.49
N ASP A 220 -28.53 1.97 11.05
CA ASP A 220 -29.48 1.16 11.79
C ASP A 220 -29.61 -0.25 11.16
N PRO A 221 -29.15 -1.31 11.85
CA PRO A 221 -29.26 -2.70 11.39
C PRO A 221 -30.69 -3.18 11.17
N ALA A 222 -31.72 -2.54 11.74
CA ALA A 222 -33.11 -2.90 11.51
C ALA A 222 -33.61 -2.52 10.09
N GLY A 223 -32.92 -1.58 9.42
CA GLY A 223 -33.21 -1.19 8.05
C GLY A 223 -32.61 -2.09 6.98
N VAL A 224 -31.82 -3.11 7.37
CA VAL A 224 -31.19 -4.07 6.46
C VAL A 224 -32.18 -5.17 6.07
N ASP A 225 -32.22 -5.51 4.79
CA ASP A 225 -33.03 -6.61 4.28
C ASP A 225 -32.66 -7.93 4.98
N PRO A 226 -33.64 -8.76 5.38
CA PRO A 226 -33.38 -10.01 6.09
C PRO A 226 -32.40 -10.95 5.38
N LEU A 227 -32.41 -10.98 4.04
CA LEU A 227 -31.52 -11.84 3.26
C LEU A 227 -30.07 -11.31 3.27
N VAL A 228 -29.90 -9.97 3.25
CA VAL A 228 -28.58 -9.35 3.43
C VAL A 228 -28.07 -9.60 4.85
N ARG A 229 -28.92 -9.45 5.86
CA ARG A 229 -28.56 -9.76 7.25
C ARG A 229 -28.13 -11.22 7.41
N GLU A 230 -28.91 -12.16 6.89
CA GLU A 230 -28.58 -13.57 6.94
C GLU A 230 -27.25 -13.87 6.24
N PHE A 231 -26.92 -13.20 5.13
CA PHE A 231 -25.63 -13.37 4.47
C PHE A 231 -24.44 -13.02 5.38
N TYR A 232 -24.54 -11.94 6.16
CA TYR A 232 -23.47 -11.51 7.06
C TYR A 232 -23.37 -12.39 8.32
N GLU A 233 -24.51 -12.75 8.91
CA GLU A 233 -24.60 -13.53 10.15
C GLU A 233 -24.47 -15.05 9.93
N HIS A 234 -24.76 -15.55 8.73
CA HIS A 234 -24.74 -16.97 8.35
C HIS A 234 -24.12 -17.21 6.95
N THR A 235 -23.00 -16.54 6.66
CA THR A 235 -22.27 -16.61 5.38
C THR A 235 -22.02 -18.03 4.86
N THR A 236 -21.86 -19.01 5.75
CA THR A 236 -21.64 -20.42 5.37
C THR A 236 -22.82 -21.07 4.63
N ARG A 237 -24.05 -20.53 4.78
CA ARG A 237 -25.26 -20.93 4.03
C ARG A 237 -25.23 -20.49 2.56
N PHE A 238 -24.29 -19.64 2.17
CA PHE A 238 -24.23 -19.06 0.83
C PHE A 238 -23.03 -19.58 0.04
N ARG A 239 -23.21 -19.66 -1.27
CA ARG A 239 -22.14 -19.82 -2.27
C ARG A 239 -21.89 -18.48 -2.94
N LEU A 240 -20.63 -18.16 -3.20
CA LEU A 240 -20.22 -16.90 -3.81
C LEU A 240 -19.44 -17.16 -5.09
N ASP A 241 -19.97 -16.66 -6.21
CA ASP A 241 -19.28 -16.62 -7.49
C ASP A 241 -18.74 -15.23 -7.75
N ILE A 242 -17.47 -15.14 -8.16
CA ILE A 242 -16.72 -13.87 -8.20
C ILE A 242 -16.22 -13.59 -9.61
N VAL A 243 -16.65 -12.49 -10.21
CA VAL A 243 -16.11 -12.00 -11.49
C VAL A 243 -15.21 -10.79 -11.25
N PRO A 244 -13.88 -10.93 -11.41
CA PRO A 244 -12.96 -9.82 -11.25
C PRO A 244 -12.92 -8.91 -12.48
N GLU A 245 -13.15 -7.62 -12.29
CA GLU A 245 -13.08 -6.57 -13.31
C GLU A 245 -11.86 -5.67 -13.07
N TRP A 246 -10.72 -6.06 -13.66
CA TRP A 246 -9.47 -5.31 -13.58
C TRP A 246 -9.40 -4.18 -14.61
N ARG A 247 -8.98 -2.99 -14.19
CA ARG A 247 -8.58 -1.92 -15.11
C ARG A 247 -7.29 -2.30 -15.84
N LEU A 248 -7.24 -2.01 -17.14
CA LEU A 248 -6.13 -2.42 -18.01
C LEU A 248 -4.76 -1.89 -17.55
N TRP A 249 -4.71 -0.67 -17.03
CA TRP A 249 -3.45 -0.03 -16.62
C TRP A 249 -2.76 -0.70 -15.43
N VAL A 250 -3.49 -1.48 -14.60
CA VAL A 250 -2.92 -2.17 -13.42
C VAL A 250 -2.39 -3.57 -13.73
N ARG A 251 -2.92 -4.22 -14.77
CA ARG A 251 -2.59 -5.61 -15.10
C ARG A 251 -1.10 -5.95 -15.11
N PRO A 252 -0.20 -5.19 -15.77
CA PRO A 252 1.23 -5.54 -15.79
C PRO A 252 1.88 -5.47 -14.41
N GLY A 253 1.58 -4.42 -13.63
CA GLY A 253 2.10 -4.26 -12.27
C GLY A 253 1.57 -5.35 -11.32
N TYR A 254 0.30 -5.72 -11.47
CA TYR A 254 -0.28 -6.80 -10.67
C TYR A 254 0.33 -8.17 -10.97
N LEU A 255 0.66 -8.48 -12.23
CA LEU A 255 1.35 -9.74 -12.54
C LEU A 255 2.70 -9.85 -11.83
N LEU A 256 3.45 -8.75 -11.77
CA LEU A 256 4.71 -8.71 -11.04
C LEU A 256 4.50 -8.86 -9.53
N TYR A 257 3.56 -8.10 -8.97
CA TYR A 257 3.16 -8.21 -7.55
C TYR A 257 2.72 -9.65 -7.21
N ARG A 258 1.91 -10.27 -8.07
CA ARG A 258 1.39 -11.62 -7.86
C ARG A 258 2.51 -12.64 -7.72
N GLN A 259 3.53 -12.56 -8.58
CA GLN A 259 4.65 -13.52 -8.56
C GLN A 259 5.66 -13.25 -7.46
N LEU A 260 5.96 -11.98 -7.18
CA LEU A 260 7.02 -11.62 -6.24
C LEU A 260 6.55 -11.49 -4.79
N VAL A 261 5.26 -11.25 -4.58
CA VAL A 261 4.71 -10.90 -3.26
C VAL A 261 3.53 -11.81 -2.91
N ALA A 262 2.45 -11.79 -3.71
CA ALA A 262 1.19 -12.46 -3.32
C ALA A 262 1.34 -13.98 -3.15
N ARG A 263 1.93 -14.66 -4.15
CA ARG A 263 2.13 -16.11 -4.12
C ARG A 263 3.13 -16.57 -3.06
N PRO A 264 4.33 -15.98 -2.94
CA PRO A 264 5.26 -16.35 -1.86
C PRO A 264 4.67 -16.15 -0.45
N LEU A 265 3.80 -15.16 -0.26
CA LEU A 265 3.16 -14.87 1.03
C LEU A 265 1.89 -15.69 1.28
N GLY A 266 1.24 -16.25 0.25
CA GLY A 266 -0.06 -16.92 0.38
C GLY A 266 -1.25 -15.96 0.60
N GLN A 267 -1.09 -14.67 0.29
CA GLN A 267 -2.10 -13.64 0.54
C GLN A 267 -2.37 -12.77 -0.70
N ALA A 268 -3.61 -12.27 -0.79
CA ALA A 268 -4.04 -11.32 -1.82
C ALA A 268 -3.81 -11.79 -3.28
N ASN A 269 -3.85 -13.11 -3.53
CA ASN A 269 -3.69 -13.72 -4.85
C ASN A 269 -5.02 -13.76 -5.61
N VAL A 270 -5.61 -12.59 -5.84
CA VAL A 270 -6.91 -12.45 -6.51
C VAL A 270 -6.83 -12.92 -7.98
N PRO A 271 -7.81 -13.70 -8.47
CA PRO A 271 -7.85 -14.15 -9.87
C PRO A 271 -7.85 -12.99 -10.87
N MET A 272 -7.12 -13.16 -11.98
CA MET A 272 -7.00 -12.17 -13.05
C MET A 272 -8.01 -12.36 -14.16
N ASN A 273 -8.47 -13.60 -14.37
CA ASN A 273 -9.30 -13.97 -15.50
C ASN A 273 -10.48 -14.85 -15.07
N GLN A 274 -11.60 -14.74 -15.80
CA GLN A 274 -12.78 -15.59 -15.60
C GLN A 274 -12.48 -17.09 -15.67
N ARG A 275 -11.49 -17.52 -16.47
CA ARG A 275 -11.05 -18.92 -16.54
C ARG A 275 -10.45 -19.42 -15.23
N GLU A 276 -9.77 -18.56 -14.46
CA GLU A 276 -9.26 -18.91 -13.12
C GLU A 276 -10.42 -18.98 -12.11
N THR A 277 -11.43 -18.10 -12.23
CA THR A 277 -12.68 -18.21 -11.47
C THR A 277 -13.41 -19.52 -11.75
N GLN A 278 -13.48 -19.94 -13.02
CA GLN A 278 -14.18 -21.18 -13.44
C GLN A 278 -13.55 -22.46 -12.89
N ARG A 279 -12.29 -22.43 -12.42
CA ARG A 279 -11.67 -23.58 -11.73
C ARG A 279 -12.24 -23.85 -10.33
N GLY A 280 -13.18 -23.02 -9.88
CA GLY A 280 -13.83 -23.15 -8.59
C GLY A 280 -13.00 -22.55 -7.46
N VAL A 281 -13.66 -21.77 -6.61
CA VAL A 281 -13.10 -21.25 -5.35
C VAL A 281 -13.78 -21.99 -4.21
N VAL A 282 -12.99 -22.64 -3.36
CA VAL A 282 -13.49 -23.19 -2.10
C VAL A 282 -13.46 -22.08 -1.08
N SER A 283 -14.58 -21.88 -0.39
CA SER A 283 -14.78 -20.87 0.65
C SER A 283 -15.23 -21.58 1.92
N ARG A 284 -14.45 -21.45 2.99
CA ARG A 284 -14.80 -21.98 4.31
C ARG A 284 -14.52 -20.96 5.42
N ILE A 285 -15.27 -21.06 6.51
CA ILE A 285 -15.02 -20.29 7.72
C ILE A 285 -14.53 -21.27 8.78
N ASP A 286 -13.33 -21.03 9.28
CA ASP A 286 -12.76 -21.74 10.42
C ASP A 286 -12.89 -20.83 11.65
N THR A 287 -13.20 -21.40 12.81
CA THR A 287 -13.41 -20.64 14.05
C THR A 287 -12.43 -21.06 15.15
N ILE A 288 -12.12 -20.11 16.03
CA ILE A 288 -11.37 -20.35 17.26
C ILE A 288 -12.21 -19.85 18.43
N SER A 289 -12.65 -20.76 19.28
CA SER A 289 -13.30 -20.42 20.55
C SER A 289 -12.20 -20.17 21.59
N ARG A 290 -12.05 -18.91 22.01
CA ARG A 290 -11.03 -18.52 22.98
C ARG A 290 -11.50 -18.81 24.42
N PRO A 291 -10.57 -19.03 25.36
CA PRO A 291 -10.90 -19.23 26.77
C PRO A 291 -11.64 -18.05 27.42
N ASP A 292 -11.48 -16.84 26.89
CA ASP A 292 -12.16 -15.62 27.34
C ASP A 292 -13.61 -15.50 26.80
N GLY A 293 -14.09 -16.49 26.06
CA GLY A 293 -15.42 -16.52 25.44
C GLY A 293 -15.50 -15.84 24.07
N GLY A 294 -14.42 -15.20 23.60
CA GLY A 294 -14.36 -14.60 22.27
C GLY A 294 -14.27 -15.65 21.16
N VAL A 295 -14.91 -15.39 20.02
CA VAL A 295 -14.81 -16.26 18.83
C VAL A 295 -14.10 -15.53 17.70
N VAL A 296 -12.93 -16.04 17.31
CA VAL A 296 -12.21 -15.57 16.13
C VAL A 296 -12.75 -16.31 14.90
N ARG A 297 -13.06 -15.57 13.84
CA ARG A 297 -13.60 -16.10 12.59
C ARG A 297 -12.60 -15.88 11.47
N GLY A 298 -12.02 -16.96 10.95
CA GLY A 298 -11.12 -16.93 9.80
C GLY A 298 -11.85 -17.35 8.54
N TRP A 299 -12.04 -16.41 7.61
CA TRP A 299 -12.57 -16.71 6.29
C TRP A 299 -11.44 -17.05 5.34
N ILE A 300 -11.41 -18.31 4.90
CA ILE A 300 -10.39 -18.85 4.01
C ILE A 300 -11.00 -19.05 2.63
N ARG A 301 -10.32 -18.51 1.61
CA ARG A 301 -10.60 -18.81 0.21
C ARG A 301 -9.39 -19.41 -0.46
N ALA A 302 -9.58 -20.52 -1.16
CA ALA A 302 -8.54 -21.23 -1.88
C ALA A 302 -9.04 -21.74 -3.22
N HIS A 303 -8.11 -22.03 -4.14
CA HIS A 303 -8.43 -22.65 -5.42
C HIS A 303 -8.83 -24.12 -5.22
N ALA A 304 -9.99 -24.53 -5.74
CA ALA A 304 -10.57 -25.85 -5.48
C ALA A 304 -9.68 -27.04 -5.89
N GLY A 305 -8.85 -26.87 -6.92
CA GLY A 305 -7.99 -27.94 -7.45
C GLY A 305 -6.57 -28.01 -6.87
N THR A 306 -6.09 -26.97 -6.18
CA THR A 306 -4.69 -26.89 -5.71
C THR A 306 -4.55 -26.59 -4.23
N ASP A 307 -5.64 -26.22 -3.55
CA ASP A 307 -5.64 -25.64 -2.20
C ASP A 307 -4.71 -24.41 -2.05
N GLU A 308 -4.28 -23.81 -3.18
CA GLU A 308 -3.50 -22.57 -3.18
C GLU A 308 -4.40 -21.45 -2.60
N PRO A 309 -4.01 -20.80 -1.50
CA PRO A 309 -4.80 -19.76 -0.85
C PRO A 309 -4.89 -18.54 -1.76
N ILE A 310 -6.10 -18.01 -1.86
CA ILE A 310 -6.38 -16.71 -2.47
C ILE A 310 -6.17 -15.65 -1.39
N TYR A 311 -6.80 -15.84 -0.23
CA TYR A 311 -6.53 -15.09 0.99
C TYR A 311 -7.08 -15.82 2.22
N VAL A 312 -6.55 -15.45 3.38
CA VAL A 312 -7.11 -15.70 4.71
C VAL A 312 -7.38 -14.36 5.37
N GLY A 313 -8.63 -14.13 5.77
CA GLY A 313 -9.05 -12.90 6.46
C GLY A 313 -9.66 -13.22 7.82
N ILE A 314 -9.19 -12.56 8.86
CA ILE A 314 -9.75 -12.66 10.21
C ILE A 314 -10.74 -11.52 10.43
N TYR A 315 -12.02 -11.87 10.57
CA TYR A 315 -13.09 -10.90 10.76
C TYR A 315 -13.33 -10.66 12.25
N THR A 316 -13.36 -9.40 12.61
CA THR A 316 -13.74 -8.92 13.94
C THR A 316 -14.68 -7.74 13.81
N THR A 317 -15.46 -7.54 14.86
CA THR A 317 -16.33 -6.40 15.05
C THR A 317 -15.91 -5.72 16.34
N TYR A 318 -16.00 -4.39 16.37
CA TYR A 318 -15.77 -3.65 17.59
C TYR A 318 -16.54 -2.34 17.57
N ARG A 319 -16.68 -1.73 18.74
CA ARG A 319 -17.43 -0.48 18.92
C ARG A 319 -16.51 0.60 19.50
N ARG A 320 -16.64 1.81 18.99
CA ARG A 320 -15.94 3.00 19.51
C ARG A 320 -16.86 4.22 19.38
N ALA A 321 -16.97 4.98 20.46
CA ALA A 321 -17.77 6.21 20.51
C ALA A 321 -19.22 6.01 20.01
N GLY A 322 -19.86 4.89 20.37
CA GLY A 322 -21.24 4.59 19.98
C GLY A 322 -21.44 4.08 18.55
N GLN A 323 -20.37 3.97 17.76
CA GLN A 323 -20.38 3.46 16.39
C GLN A 323 -19.74 2.07 16.33
N GLY A 324 -20.35 1.14 15.58
CA GLY A 324 -19.77 -0.16 15.28
C GLY A 324 -19.01 -0.18 13.96
N TYR A 325 -17.99 -1.04 13.89
CA TYR A 325 -17.11 -1.22 12.74
C TYR A 325 -16.86 -2.71 12.49
N VAL A 326 -16.55 -3.05 11.24
CA VAL A 326 -16.01 -4.35 10.85
C VAL A 326 -14.53 -4.17 10.54
N SER A 327 -13.67 -4.98 11.14
CA SER A 327 -12.25 -5.04 10.82
C SER A 327 -11.89 -6.41 10.28
N VAL A 328 -11.07 -6.42 9.23
CA VAL A 328 -10.59 -7.64 8.58
C VAL A 328 -9.07 -7.62 8.58
N GLY A 329 -8.46 -8.51 9.37
CA GLY A 329 -7.02 -8.72 9.40
C GLY A 329 -6.57 -9.71 8.34
N PHE A 330 -5.69 -9.29 7.44
CA PHE A 330 -4.96 -10.16 6.54
C PHE A 330 -3.59 -10.43 7.15
N PRO A 331 -3.37 -11.57 7.81
CA PRO A 331 -2.09 -11.90 8.42
C PRO A 331 -0.97 -11.88 7.39
N LEU A 332 0.19 -11.38 7.81
CA LEU A 332 1.46 -11.36 7.08
C LEU A 332 2.57 -11.87 8.03
N PRO A 333 3.75 -12.25 7.52
CA PRO A 333 4.87 -12.61 8.38
C PRO A 333 5.22 -11.44 9.31
N GLN A 334 5.09 -11.62 10.62
CA GLN A 334 5.35 -10.61 11.67
C GLN A 334 4.54 -9.31 11.53
N ALA A 335 3.46 -9.34 10.75
CA ALA A 335 2.64 -8.18 10.49
C ALA A 335 1.18 -8.55 10.21
N SER A 336 0.31 -7.56 10.17
CA SER A 336 -1.06 -7.70 9.72
C SER A 336 -1.41 -6.52 8.83
N PHE A 337 -2.01 -6.79 7.68
CA PHE A 337 -2.67 -5.76 6.89
C PHE A 337 -4.16 -5.76 7.26
N THR A 338 -4.61 -4.75 8.00
CA THR A 338 -6.00 -4.66 8.45
C THR A 338 -6.78 -3.69 7.58
N ALA A 339 -7.99 -4.06 7.18
CA ALA A 339 -8.99 -3.15 6.63
C ALA A 339 -10.12 -2.95 7.64
N THR A 340 -10.36 -1.70 8.05
CA THR A 340 -11.46 -1.34 8.94
C THR A 340 -12.49 -0.53 8.19
N LEU A 341 -13.75 -0.96 8.28
CA LEU A 341 -14.85 -0.51 7.44
C LEU A 341 -15.98 0.04 8.30
N ALA A 342 -16.46 1.22 7.93
CA ALA A 342 -17.69 1.79 8.47
C ALA A 342 -18.90 1.23 7.72
N PRO A 343 -19.97 0.84 8.44
CA PRO A 343 -21.24 0.47 7.85
C PRO A 343 -22.04 1.71 7.44
N LEU A 344 -22.67 1.65 6.27
CA LEU A 344 -23.56 2.67 5.75
C LEU A 344 -24.82 2.00 5.17
N PRO A 345 -26.00 2.58 5.39
CA PRO A 345 -27.24 2.07 4.83
C PRO A 345 -27.25 2.27 3.31
N ARG A 346 -27.87 1.33 2.60
CA ARG A 346 -28.11 1.44 1.17
C ARG A 346 -29.61 1.45 0.89
N PRO A 347 -30.10 2.32 -0.01
CA PRO A 347 -31.48 2.23 -0.50
C PRO A 347 -31.83 0.80 -0.96
N GLY A 348 -33.02 0.34 -0.58
CA GLY A 348 -33.48 -1.03 -0.85
C GLY A 348 -32.98 -2.08 0.14
N GLY A 349 -32.58 -1.68 1.36
CA GLY A 349 -32.21 -2.60 2.44
C GLY A 349 -30.82 -3.25 2.30
N GLY A 350 -29.97 -2.73 1.41
CA GLY A 350 -28.59 -3.21 1.30
C GLY A 350 -27.67 -2.64 2.37
N LEU A 351 -26.43 -3.14 2.38
CA LEU A 351 -25.37 -2.70 3.29
C LEU A 351 -24.12 -2.33 2.50
N VAL A 352 -23.59 -1.13 2.76
CA VAL A 352 -22.28 -0.73 2.29
C VAL A 352 -21.29 -0.77 3.46
N LEU A 353 -20.18 -1.47 3.30
CA LEU A 353 -19.01 -1.38 4.18
C LEU A 353 -17.91 -0.61 3.44
N THR A 354 -17.40 0.47 4.02
CA THR A 354 -16.37 1.28 3.35
C THR A 354 -15.24 1.71 4.26
N SER A 355 -14.01 1.70 3.71
CA SER A 355 -12.84 2.29 4.35
C SER A 355 -12.74 3.80 4.07
N ARG A 356 -13.65 4.37 3.26
CA ARG A 356 -13.65 5.78 2.88
C ARG A 356 -14.60 6.52 3.80
N SER A 357 -14.03 7.15 4.82
CA SER A 357 -14.80 7.89 5.81
C SER A 357 -14.03 9.11 6.27
N GLU A 358 -14.76 10.09 6.82
CA GLU A 358 -14.18 11.21 7.57
C GLU A 358 -13.88 10.82 9.03
N LEU A 359 -14.37 9.65 9.47
CA LEU A 359 -14.06 9.06 10.77
C LEU A 359 -12.58 8.64 10.85
N ASP A 360 -12.04 8.59 12.06
CA ASP A 360 -10.64 8.27 12.33
C ASP A 360 -10.32 6.76 12.36
N GLN A 361 -11.36 5.92 12.40
CA GLN A 361 -11.26 4.46 12.49
C GLN A 361 -11.20 3.73 11.14
N PRO A 362 -12.02 4.08 10.11
CA PRO A 362 -12.04 3.34 8.86
C PRO A 362 -10.80 3.63 8.02
N GLY A 363 -10.22 2.59 7.44
CA GLY A 363 -8.97 2.72 6.69
C GLY A 363 -8.25 1.39 6.51
N HIS A 364 -7.05 1.47 5.94
CA HIS A 364 -6.15 0.33 5.80
C HIS A 364 -4.89 0.57 6.62
N TYR A 365 -4.44 -0.46 7.32
CA TYR A 365 -3.35 -0.37 8.27
C TYR A 365 -2.38 -1.51 8.05
N LEU A 366 -1.12 -1.19 7.73
CA LEU A 366 -0.03 -2.16 7.74
C LEU A 366 0.66 -2.07 9.09
N THR A 367 0.48 -3.10 9.91
CA THR A 367 0.97 -3.10 11.29
C THR A 367 2.00 -4.18 11.50
N TYR A 368 3.22 -3.78 11.86
CA TYR A 368 4.23 -4.68 12.41
C TYR A 368 3.89 -5.00 13.86
N ILE A 369 4.08 -6.26 14.25
CA ILE A 369 3.80 -6.77 15.59
C ILE A 369 5.11 -7.33 16.15
N ASP A 370 5.59 -6.76 17.25
CA ASP A 370 6.77 -7.28 17.94
C ASP A 370 6.44 -8.61 18.61
N GLU A 371 7.20 -9.67 18.29
CA GLU A 371 6.92 -11.02 18.81
C GLU A 371 7.17 -11.16 20.31
N ALA A 372 8.09 -10.38 20.88
CA ALA A 372 8.47 -10.49 22.28
C ALA A 372 7.56 -9.65 23.18
N THR A 373 7.21 -8.44 22.74
CA THR A 373 6.43 -7.49 23.55
C THR A 373 4.96 -7.42 23.17
N GLY A 374 4.59 -7.85 21.96
CA GLY A 374 3.25 -7.64 21.40
C GLY A 374 2.95 -6.18 21.01
N GLU A 375 3.96 -5.30 21.08
CA GLU A 375 3.81 -3.89 20.70
C GLU A 375 3.57 -3.74 19.20
N LEU A 376 2.72 -2.78 18.85
CA LEU A 376 2.31 -2.48 17.48
C LEU A 376 3.04 -1.26 16.95
N THR A 377 3.56 -1.36 15.74
CA THR A 377 3.99 -0.21 14.94
C THR A 377 3.17 -0.18 13.66
N SER A 378 2.30 0.82 13.52
CA SER A 378 1.26 0.85 12.50
C SER A 378 1.45 1.99 11.50
N LEU A 379 1.31 1.65 10.22
CA LEU A 379 1.26 2.56 9.10
C LEU A 379 -0.17 2.65 8.58
N ALA A 380 -0.76 3.85 8.56
CA ALA A 380 -1.98 4.10 7.81
C ALA A 380 -1.65 4.13 6.31
N VAL A 381 -2.41 3.40 5.51
CA VAL A 381 -2.23 3.25 4.05
C VAL A 381 -3.34 4.03 3.32
N ASP A 382 -3.33 5.35 3.50
CA ASP A 382 -4.32 6.29 2.95
C ASP A 382 -4.48 6.19 1.42
N GLY A 383 -3.45 5.71 0.72
CA GLY A 383 -3.50 5.48 -0.71
C GLY A 383 -4.32 4.28 -1.13
N PHE A 384 -4.80 3.44 -0.22
CA PHE A 384 -5.61 2.27 -0.54
C PHE A 384 -6.99 2.38 0.10
N ALA A 385 -8.03 2.13 -0.69
CA ALA A 385 -9.39 2.24 -0.22
C ALA A 385 -10.28 1.18 -0.83
N GLU A 386 -11.28 0.75 -0.07
CA GLU A 386 -12.24 -0.24 -0.50
C GLU A 386 -13.68 0.13 -0.10
N GLN A 387 -14.61 -0.42 -0.86
CA GLN A 387 -16.04 -0.34 -0.60
C GLN A 387 -16.67 -1.66 -1.04
N LEU A 388 -17.32 -2.35 -0.11
CA LEU A 388 -18.15 -3.51 -0.37
C LEU A 388 -19.61 -3.09 -0.28
N ASP A 389 -20.33 -3.19 -1.39
CA ASP A 389 -21.76 -2.91 -1.49
C ASP A 389 -22.52 -4.22 -1.68
N VAL A 390 -23.34 -4.64 -0.71
CA VAL A 390 -24.17 -5.85 -0.77
C VAL A 390 -25.64 -5.46 -0.86
N TYR A 391 -26.35 -6.02 -1.84
CA TYR A 391 -27.72 -5.61 -2.16
C TYR A 391 -28.53 -6.69 -2.87
N LEU A 392 -29.84 -6.49 -2.95
CA LEU A 392 -30.73 -7.34 -3.74
C LEU A 392 -30.97 -6.75 -5.13
N VAL A 393 -31.06 -7.64 -6.11
CA VAL A 393 -31.58 -7.39 -7.46
C VAL A 393 -32.53 -8.54 -7.79
N ASP A 394 -33.81 -8.23 -8.02
CA ASP A 394 -34.84 -9.23 -8.35
C ASP A 394 -34.89 -10.40 -7.35
N GLY A 395 -34.72 -10.11 -6.05
CA GLY A 395 -34.71 -11.12 -4.99
C GLY A 395 -33.39 -11.92 -4.86
N HIS A 396 -32.40 -11.65 -5.70
CA HIS A 396 -31.09 -12.30 -5.64
C HIS A 396 -30.03 -11.39 -5.01
N LEU A 397 -29.21 -11.93 -4.11
CA LEU A 397 -28.09 -11.21 -3.53
C LEU A 397 -26.97 -10.98 -4.55
N ARG A 398 -26.53 -9.73 -4.62
CA ARG A 398 -25.38 -9.27 -5.39
C ARG A 398 -24.46 -8.49 -4.47
N ALA A 399 -23.17 -8.50 -4.80
CA ALA A 399 -22.26 -7.58 -4.16
C ALA A 399 -21.24 -7.01 -5.14
N ASP A 400 -20.84 -5.77 -4.91
CA ASP A 400 -19.80 -5.07 -5.64
C ASP A 400 -18.72 -4.65 -4.65
N HIS A 401 -17.53 -5.24 -4.77
CA HIS A 401 -16.39 -4.88 -3.94
C HIS A 401 -15.39 -4.09 -4.78
N ALA A 402 -15.42 -2.77 -4.63
CA ALA A 402 -14.62 -1.84 -5.40
C ALA A 402 -13.36 -1.43 -4.64
N PHE A 403 -12.21 -1.53 -5.29
CA PHE A 403 -10.91 -1.13 -4.75
C PHE A 403 -10.33 0.05 -5.52
N ARG A 404 -9.69 0.93 -4.76
CA ARG A 404 -8.99 2.12 -5.26
C ARG A 404 -7.56 2.15 -4.75
N VAL A 405 -6.68 2.63 -5.61
CA VAL A 405 -5.28 2.92 -5.26
C VAL A 405 -4.94 4.32 -5.74
N PHE A 406 -4.40 5.14 -4.85
CA PHE A 406 -4.09 6.55 -5.07
C PHE A 406 -5.30 7.36 -5.59
N GLY A 407 -6.50 7.05 -5.10
CA GLY A 407 -7.78 7.64 -5.52
C GLY A 407 -8.39 7.05 -6.80
N LEU A 408 -7.62 6.27 -7.56
CA LEU A 408 -8.03 5.70 -8.85
C LEU A 408 -8.67 4.32 -8.66
N PRO A 409 -9.84 4.03 -9.23
CA PRO A 409 -10.41 2.69 -9.23
C PRO A 409 -9.52 1.77 -10.06
N PHE A 410 -9.21 0.59 -9.53
CA PHE A 410 -8.38 -0.40 -10.25
C PHE A 410 -8.98 -1.79 -10.37
N LEU A 411 -9.84 -2.18 -9.43
CA LEU A 411 -10.47 -3.49 -9.39
C LEU A 411 -11.89 -3.34 -8.85
N VAL A 412 -12.83 -4.06 -9.48
CA VAL A 412 -14.14 -4.33 -8.90
C VAL A 412 -14.35 -5.83 -8.92
N LEU A 413 -14.72 -6.42 -7.79
CA LEU A 413 -15.14 -7.81 -7.72
C LEU A 413 -16.66 -7.83 -7.70
N ARG A 414 -17.25 -8.42 -8.75
CA ARG A 414 -18.69 -8.60 -8.88
C ARG A 414 -19.08 -9.96 -8.33
N TYR A 415 -19.91 -9.99 -7.30
CA TYR A 415 -20.37 -11.21 -6.66
C TYR A 415 -21.79 -11.54 -7.07
N ARG A 416 -22.00 -12.83 -7.32
CA ARG A 416 -23.31 -13.46 -7.25
C ARG A 416 -23.33 -14.32 -6.00
N ILE A 417 -24.33 -14.10 -5.16
CA ILE A 417 -24.44 -14.78 -3.87
C ILE A 417 -25.74 -15.58 -3.90
N GLU A 418 -25.62 -16.89 -3.80
CA GLU A 418 -26.74 -17.83 -3.88
C GLU A 418 -26.82 -18.61 -2.57
N ARG A 419 -28.02 -18.79 -2.02
CA ARG A 419 -28.22 -19.70 -0.88
C ARG A 419 -28.01 -21.14 -1.37
N LYS A 420 -27.31 -21.96 -0.58
CA LYS A 420 -26.99 -23.37 -0.90
C LYS A 420 -28.19 -24.29 -0.77
#